data_AF-A0A8T7G9A7-F1
#
_entry.id   AF-A0A8T7G9A7-F1
#
_cell.length_a   1.000
_cell.length_b   1.000
_cell.length_c   1.000
_cell.angle_alpha   90.00
_cell.angle_beta   90.00
_cell.angle_gamma   90.00
#
_symmetry.space_group_name_H-M   'P 1'
#
loop_
_entity.id
_entity.type
_entity.pdbx_description
1 polymer ?
#
loop_
_entity_poly.entity_id
_entity_poly.type
_entity_poly.pdbx_seq_one_letter_code
_entity_poly.pdbx_strand_id
1 'polypeptide(L)'
;MSPQELIARAREERAGFTALWQDLSEEQLEQRHGPQEDWSVKDLMAHIAWWEKHAMGRVAGLLAGGQDLVTPDFDAFNAEIFEQHKDLPYGVVLDEYNTSFVHLEAQVGELNEEQLNDDGRYPTRAGSLLNLYIGNTFGHYAMHRPDVERYIASLE
;
A
#
# COMPACT_ATOMS: atom_id res chain seq x y z
N MET A 1 -7.03 1.43 -18.68
CA MET A 1 -6.63 0.16 -18.02
C MET A 1 -7.90 -0.52 -17.54
N SER A 2 -8.07 -1.81 -17.80
CA SER A 2 -9.19 -2.57 -17.24
C SER A 2 -8.96 -2.92 -15.77
N PRO A 3 -10.00 -3.20 -14.98
CA PRO A 3 -9.85 -3.70 -13.62
C PRO A 3 -8.95 -4.94 -13.53
N GLN A 4 -9.06 -5.86 -14.49
CA GLN A 4 -8.23 -7.07 -14.53
C GLN A 4 -6.76 -6.76 -14.84
N GLU A 5 -6.48 -5.79 -15.71
CA GLU A 5 -5.12 -5.31 -15.96
C GLU A 5 -4.51 -4.65 -14.71
N LEU A 6 -5.29 -3.84 -13.98
CA LEU A 6 -4.88 -3.22 -12.73
C LEU A 6 -4.54 -4.28 -11.67
N ILE A 7 -5.41 -5.26 -11.45
CA ILE A 7 -5.18 -6.37 -10.52
C ILE A 7 -3.93 -7.16 -10.90
N ALA A 8 -3.80 -7.53 -12.18
CA ALA A 8 -2.66 -8.31 -12.64
C ALA A 8 -1.33 -7.55 -12.40
N ARG A 9 -1.28 -6.25 -12.72
CA ARG A 9 -0.11 -5.41 -12.49
C ARG A 9 0.19 -5.26 -11.00
N ALA A 10 -0.83 -4.95 -10.19
CA ALA A 10 -0.65 -4.81 -8.75
C ALA A 10 -0.12 -6.11 -8.13
N ARG A 11 -0.61 -7.27 -8.58
CA ARG A 11 -0.18 -8.58 -8.07
C ARG A 11 1.27 -8.90 -8.44
N GLU A 12 1.65 -8.66 -9.68
CA GLU A 12 3.03 -8.83 -10.15
C GLU A 12 4.01 -7.98 -9.32
N GLU A 13 3.69 -6.70 -9.16
CA GLU A 13 4.55 -5.74 -8.48
C GLU A 13 4.59 -5.98 -6.96
N ARG A 14 3.46 -6.38 -6.37
CA ARG A 14 3.36 -6.83 -4.97
C ARG A 14 4.26 -8.04 -4.73
N ALA A 15 4.16 -9.06 -5.58
CA ALA A 15 4.97 -10.27 -5.48
C ALA A 15 6.46 -9.94 -5.63
N GLY A 16 6.83 -9.09 -6.59
CA GLY A 16 8.20 -8.64 -6.79
C GLY A 16 8.74 -7.77 -5.64
N PHE A 17 7.88 -7.02 -4.94
CA PHE A 17 8.26 -6.29 -3.73
C PHE A 17 8.43 -7.22 -2.53
N THR A 18 7.49 -8.16 -2.34
CA THR A 18 7.56 -9.20 -1.29
C THR A 18 8.80 -10.09 -1.44
N ALA A 19 9.17 -10.44 -2.67
CA ALA A 19 10.32 -11.28 -2.95
C ALA A 19 11.66 -10.68 -2.47
N LEU A 20 11.73 -9.36 -2.27
CA LEU A 20 12.94 -8.72 -1.73
C LEU A 20 13.22 -9.17 -0.30
N TRP A 21 12.18 -9.34 0.52
CA TRP A 21 12.32 -9.50 1.96
C TRP A 21 11.77 -10.83 2.50
N GLN A 22 11.12 -11.65 1.68
CA GLN A 22 10.49 -12.91 2.12
C GLN A 22 11.47 -13.93 2.76
N ASP A 23 12.75 -13.85 2.41
CA ASP A 23 13.79 -14.78 2.89
C ASP A 23 14.57 -14.24 4.10
N LEU A 24 14.26 -13.02 4.56
CA LEU A 24 14.85 -12.44 5.76
C LEU A 24 14.32 -13.13 7.02
N SER A 25 15.15 -13.19 8.07
CA SER A 25 14.69 -13.64 9.38
C SER A 25 13.73 -12.64 10.01
N GLU A 26 12.88 -13.09 10.95
CA GLU A 26 12.01 -12.17 11.71
C GLU A 26 12.83 -11.06 12.41
N GLU A 27 14.02 -11.38 12.93
CA GLU A 27 14.93 -10.38 13.53
C GLU A 27 15.33 -9.30 12.51
N GLN A 28 15.69 -9.69 11.28
CA GLN A 28 16.03 -8.75 10.21
C GLN A 28 14.80 -7.95 9.73
N LEU A 29 13.61 -8.55 9.76
CA LEU A 29 12.37 -7.89 9.37
C LEU A 29 11.90 -6.85 10.40
N GLU A 30 12.22 -7.06 11.68
CA GLU A 30 11.85 -6.18 12.80
C GLU A 30 12.95 -5.18 13.19
N GLN A 31 14.18 -5.35 12.68
CA GLN A 31 15.31 -4.47 12.99
C GLN A 31 15.09 -3.03 12.50
N ARG A 32 15.37 -2.07 13.39
CA ARG A 32 15.53 -0.63 13.11
C ARG A 32 16.98 -0.25 13.43
N HIS A 33 17.71 0.57 12.69
CA HIS A 33 17.48 1.34 11.47
C HIS A 33 17.39 0.44 10.23
N GLY A 34 16.20 0.33 9.62
CA GLY A 34 15.93 -0.60 8.52
C GLY A 34 15.94 0.10 7.15
N PRO A 35 14.94 -0.13 6.27
CA PRO A 35 14.80 0.56 4.98
C PRO A 35 14.74 2.09 5.08
N GLN A 36 14.15 2.60 6.15
CA GLN A 36 14.16 4.02 6.50
C GLN A 36 14.72 4.20 7.92
N GLU A 37 15.18 5.41 8.24
CA GLU A 37 15.96 5.68 9.46
C GLU A 37 15.29 5.13 10.73
N ASP A 38 13.99 5.34 10.90
CA ASP A 38 13.26 4.89 12.08
C ASP A 38 12.44 3.60 11.87
N TRP A 39 12.42 3.05 10.65
CA TRP A 39 11.47 2.00 10.26
C TRP A 39 12.16 0.70 9.92
N SER A 40 11.57 -0.40 10.38
CA SER A 40 11.91 -1.76 9.94
C SER A 40 11.18 -2.12 8.65
N VAL A 41 11.50 -3.27 8.05
CA VAL A 41 10.73 -3.81 6.91
C VAL A 41 9.28 -4.09 7.35
N LYS A 42 9.08 -4.61 8.56
CA LYS A 42 7.76 -4.81 9.16
C LYS A 42 6.96 -3.51 9.21
N ASP A 43 7.57 -2.41 9.65
CA ASP A 43 6.86 -1.12 9.75
C ASP A 43 6.43 -0.61 8.37
N LEU A 44 7.28 -0.81 7.36
CA LEU A 44 6.96 -0.48 5.97
C LEU A 44 5.82 -1.35 5.41
N MET A 45 5.77 -2.64 5.76
CA MET A 45 4.63 -3.51 5.42
C MET A 45 3.33 -3.01 6.05
N ALA A 46 3.35 -2.64 7.33
CA ALA A 46 2.19 -2.09 8.03
C ALA A 46 1.72 -0.78 7.36
N HIS A 47 2.65 0.10 7.03
CA HIS A 47 2.38 1.35 6.32
C HIS A 47 1.70 1.12 4.96
N ILE A 48 2.23 0.20 4.15
CA ILE A 48 1.66 -0.14 2.85
C ILE A 48 0.24 -0.73 3.02
N ALA A 49 0.08 -1.69 3.93
CA ALA A 49 -1.21 -2.34 4.18
C ALA A 49 -2.27 -1.32 4.62
N TRP A 50 -1.87 -0.36 5.46
CA TRP A 50 -2.72 0.72 5.93
C TRP A 50 -3.18 1.62 4.77
N TRP A 51 -2.25 2.07 3.92
CA TRP A 51 -2.57 2.93 2.77
C TRP A 51 -3.47 2.24 1.73
N GLU A 52 -3.31 0.93 1.53
CA GLU A 52 -4.23 0.14 0.71
C GLU A 52 -5.65 0.13 1.28
N LYS A 53 -5.79 -0.12 2.60
CA LYS A 53 -7.09 -0.09 3.27
C LYS A 53 -7.73 1.29 3.21
N HIS A 54 -6.93 2.32 3.42
CA HIS A 54 -7.39 3.69 3.34
C HIS A 54 -7.84 4.06 1.92
N ALA A 55 -7.09 3.64 0.89
CA ALA A 55 -7.48 3.79 -0.50
C ALA A 55 -8.83 3.11 -0.78
N MET A 56 -9.03 1.88 -0.31
CA MET A 56 -10.31 1.18 -0.47
C MET A 56 -11.47 1.95 0.19
N GLY A 57 -11.26 2.48 1.40
CA GLY A 57 -12.25 3.30 2.10
C GLY A 57 -12.61 4.58 1.33
N ARG A 58 -11.60 5.26 0.78
CA ARG A 58 -11.78 6.45 -0.08
C ARG A 58 -12.60 6.11 -1.32
N VAL A 59 -12.26 5.04 -2.02
CA VAL A 59 -12.98 4.60 -3.22
C VAL A 59 -14.42 4.23 -2.88
N ALA A 60 -14.67 3.48 -1.81
CA ALA A 60 -16.02 3.14 -1.38
C ALA A 60 -16.87 4.39 -1.08
N GLY A 61 -16.30 5.40 -0.41
CA GLY A 61 -16.96 6.68 -0.15
C GLY A 61 -17.32 7.44 -1.44
N LEU A 62 -16.39 7.47 -2.41
CA LEU A 62 -16.62 8.12 -3.71
C LEU A 62 -17.70 7.42 -4.53
N LEU A 63 -17.71 6.08 -4.56
CA LEU A 63 -18.73 5.28 -5.23
C LEU A 63 -20.12 5.48 -4.61
N ALA A 64 -20.19 5.74 -3.31
CA ALA A 64 -21.42 6.08 -2.60
C ALA A 64 -21.89 7.54 -2.83
N GLY A 65 -21.20 8.32 -3.67
CA GLY A 65 -21.50 9.72 -3.93
C GLY A 65 -21.03 10.68 -2.85
N GLY A 66 -20.16 10.22 -1.94
CA GLY A 66 -19.54 11.03 -0.90
C GLY A 66 -18.36 11.85 -1.39
N GLN A 67 -17.67 12.49 -0.45
CA GLN A 67 -16.42 13.21 -0.69
C GLN A 67 -15.21 12.32 -0.45
N ASP A 68 -14.11 12.65 -1.11
CA ASP A 68 -12.83 12.00 -0.89
C ASP A 68 -12.32 12.28 0.53
N LEU A 69 -11.86 11.25 1.24
CA LEU A 69 -11.21 11.38 2.54
C LEU A 69 -9.75 11.77 2.34
N VAL A 70 -9.53 13.04 1.98
CA VAL A 70 -8.18 13.54 1.70
C VAL A 70 -7.37 13.64 2.99
N THR A 71 -6.20 13.01 3.02
CA THR A 71 -5.17 13.22 4.05
C THR A 71 -4.37 14.49 3.72
N PRO A 72 -4.43 15.55 4.53
CA PRO A 72 -3.79 16.83 4.21
C PRO A 72 -2.29 16.86 4.52
N ASP A 73 -1.85 16.08 5.51
CA ASP A 73 -0.46 15.98 5.96
C ASP A 73 -0.07 14.51 6.02
N PHE A 74 0.67 14.05 5.01
CA PHE A 74 1.08 12.66 4.92
C PHE A 74 2.10 12.29 6.00
N ASP A 75 3.00 13.20 6.37
CA ASP A 75 4.08 12.90 7.31
C ASP A 75 3.54 12.74 8.73
N ALA A 76 2.69 13.67 9.17
CA ALA A 76 2.05 13.58 10.48
C ALA A 76 1.21 12.30 10.62
N PHE A 77 0.52 11.93 9.54
CA PHE A 77 -0.34 10.77 9.53
C PHE A 77 0.44 9.45 9.43
N ASN A 78 1.53 9.42 8.65
CA ASN A 78 2.47 8.30 8.62
C ASN A 78 3.11 8.07 9.99
N ALA A 79 3.44 9.13 10.72
CA ALA A 79 3.95 9.02 12.09
C ALA A 79 2.89 8.45 13.05
N GLU A 80 1.62 8.84 12.92
CA GLU A 80 0.53 8.28 13.71
C GLU A 80 0.34 6.78 13.41
N ILE A 81 0.32 6.40 12.13
CA ILE A 81 0.21 5.00 11.69
C ILE A 81 1.40 4.20 12.23
N PHE A 82 2.61 4.74 12.14
CA PHE A 82 3.80 4.09 12.69
C PHE A 82 3.64 3.83 14.20
N GLU A 83 3.26 4.83 14.99
CA GLU A 83 3.06 4.66 16.44
C GLU A 83 1.99 3.62 16.78
N GLN A 84 0.94 3.47 15.96
CA GLN A 84 -0.09 2.46 16.15
C GLN A 84 0.38 1.02 15.84
N HIS A 85 1.35 0.85 14.93
CA HIS A 85 1.73 -0.47 14.40
C HIS A 85 3.13 -0.93 14.81
N LYS A 86 4.00 -0.03 15.28
CA LYS A 86 5.42 -0.31 15.53
C LYS A 86 5.67 -1.45 16.52
N ASP A 87 4.77 -1.64 17.47
CA ASP A 87 4.86 -2.67 18.53
C ASP A 87 4.02 -3.92 18.21
N LEU A 88 3.36 -3.99 17.05
CA LEU A 88 2.66 -5.19 16.62
C LEU A 88 3.66 -6.29 16.21
N PRO A 89 3.40 -7.56 16.56
CA PRO A 89 4.23 -8.69 16.12
C PRO A 89 4.26 -8.83 14.60
N TYR A 90 5.40 -9.26 14.04
CA TYR A 90 5.55 -9.51 12.61
C TYR A 90 4.39 -10.31 12.00
N GLY A 91 3.98 -11.42 12.60
CA GLY A 91 2.89 -12.26 12.08
C GLY A 91 1.56 -11.50 11.92
N VAL A 92 1.24 -10.60 12.85
CA VAL A 92 0.02 -9.77 12.77
C VAL A 92 0.12 -8.79 11.60
N VAL A 93 1.29 -8.18 11.41
CA VAL A 93 1.52 -7.23 10.31
C VAL A 93 1.53 -7.95 8.95
N LEU A 94 2.10 -9.15 8.87
CA LEU A 94 2.10 -9.96 7.66
C LEU A 94 0.68 -10.39 7.26
N ASP A 95 -0.13 -10.82 8.22
CA ASP A 95 -1.54 -11.16 7.99
C ASP A 95 -2.33 -9.95 7.49
N GLU A 96 -2.11 -8.78 8.10
CA GLU A 96 -2.74 -7.52 7.72
C GLU A 96 -2.35 -7.09 6.30
N TYR A 97 -1.06 -7.17 5.98
CA TYR A 97 -0.51 -6.95 4.64
C TYR A 97 -1.18 -7.87 3.62
N ASN A 98 -1.19 -9.19 3.85
CA ASN A 98 -1.82 -10.12 2.90
C ASN A 98 -3.33 -9.86 2.74
N THR A 99 -4.03 -9.60 3.84
CA THR A 99 -5.47 -9.38 3.85
C THR A 99 -5.86 -8.08 3.16
N SER A 100 -5.09 -7.00 3.32
CA SER A 100 -5.35 -5.73 2.63
C SER A 100 -5.32 -5.91 1.11
N PHE A 101 -4.40 -6.74 0.60
CA PHE A 101 -4.32 -7.00 -0.84
C PHE A 101 -5.53 -7.77 -1.37
N VAL A 102 -5.92 -8.84 -0.69
CA VAL A 102 -7.06 -9.69 -1.11
C VAL A 102 -8.34 -8.86 -1.19
N HIS A 103 -8.56 -7.99 -0.21
CA HIS A 103 -9.71 -7.08 -0.23
C HIS A 103 -9.60 -6.03 -1.33
N LEU A 104 -8.39 -5.53 -1.62
CA LEU A 104 -8.17 -4.58 -2.71
C LEU A 104 -8.48 -5.21 -4.06
N GLU A 105 -7.99 -6.43 -4.31
CA GLU A 105 -8.29 -7.18 -5.54
C GLU A 105 -9.78 -7.40 -5.70
N ALA A 106 -10.48 -7.77 -4.62
CA ALA A 106 -11.92 -7.94 -4.63
C ALA A 106 -12.65 -6.63 -4.97
N GLN A 107 -12.28 -5.52 -4.33
CA GLN A 107 -12.91 -4.22 -4.59
C GLN A 107 -12.68 -3.74 -6.03
N VAL A 108 -11.45 -3.85 -6.54
CA VAL A 108 -11.14 -3.49 -7.93
C VAL A 108 -11.92 -4.37 -8.90
N GLY A 109 -12.08 -5.66 -8.60
CA GLY A 109 -12.79 -6.62 -9.45
C GLY A 109 -14.28 -6.30 -9.68
N GLU A 110 -14.90 -5.54 -8.78
CA GLU A 110 -16.30 -5.10 -8.89
C GLU A 110 -16.48 -3.83 -9.73
N LEU A 111 -15.38 -3.15 -10.10
CA LEU A 111 -15.43 -1.94 -10.91
C LEU A 111 -15.55 -2.28 -12.39
N ASN A 112 -16.12 -1.36 -13.16
CA ASN A 112 -15.99 -1.35 -14.62
C ASN A 112 -14.94 -0.33 -15.09
N GLU A 113 -14.56 -0.40 -16.37
CA GLU A 113 -13.54 0.49 -16.94
C GLU A 113 -13.91 1.97 -16.85
N GLU A 114 -15.18 2.33 -17.03
CA GLU A 114 -15.65 3.71 -16.96
C GLU A 114 -15.48 4.27 -15.54
N GLN A 115 -15.91 3.52 -14.51
CA GLN A 115 -15.70 3.91 -13.12
C GLN A 115 -14.21 4.04 -12.78
N LEU A 116 -13.36 3.18 -13.34
CA LEU A 116 -11.94 3.17 -13.04
C LEU A 116 -11.19 4.36 -13.68
N ASN A 117 -11.49 4.66 -14.95
CA ASN A 117 -10.66 5.54 -15.79
C ASN A 117 -11.24 6.95 -16.03
N ASP A 118 -12.52 7.20 -15.73
CA ASP A 118 -13.16 8.49 -16.04
C ASP A 118 -12.64 9.62 -15.14
N ASP A 119 -11.75 10.43 -15.71
CA ASP A 119 -11.17 11.60 -15.05
C ASP A 119 -12.25 12.66 -14.76
N GLY A 120 -12.40 13.01 -13.48
CA GLY A 120 -13.35 14.02 -13.03
C GLY A 120 -14.75 13.50 -12.73
N ARG A 121 -15.02 12.19 -12.93
CA ARG A 121 -16.27 11.55 -12.46
C ARG A 121 -16.44 11.64 -10.95
N TYR A 122 -15.33 11.49 -10.22
CA TYR A 122 -15.32 11.49 -8.77
C TYR A 122 -14.55 12.71 -8.24
N PRO A 123 -14.99 13.33 -7.15
CA PRO A 123 -14.34 14.51 -6.57
C PRO A 123 -13.08 14.13 -5.77
N THR A 124 -12.09 13.52 -6.42
CA THR A 124 -10.80 13.13 -5.81
C THR A 124 -9.64 13.95 -6.35
N ARG A 125 -8.66 14.24 -5.48
CA ARG A 125 -7.40 14.88 -5.89
C ARG A 125 -6.53 14.01 -6.80
N ALA A 126 -6.78 12.70 -6.84
CA ALA A 126 -6.07 11.77 -7.72
C ALA A 126 -6.52 11.86 -9.20
N GLY A 127 -7.61 12.58 -9.49
CA GLY A 127 -8.20 12.69 -10.83
C GLY A 127 -9.15 11.54 -11.18
N SER A 128 -8.76 10.29 -10.90
CA SER A 128 -9.55 9.08 -11.15
C SER A 128 -9.34 8.02 -10.07
N LEU A 129 -10.23 7.01 -10.02
CA LEU A 129 -10.05 5.86 -9.13
C LEU A 129 -8.79 5.05 -9.52
N LEU A 130 -8.48 4.99 -10.82
CA LEU A 130 -7.27 4.35 -11.32
C LEU A 130 -6.03 4.94 -10.64
N ASN A 131 -5.85 6.26 -10.71
CA ASN A 131 -4.68 6.93 -10.12
C ASN A 131 -4.62 6.74 -8.60
N LEU A 132 -5.78 6.68 -7.94
CA LEU A 132 -5.87 6.40 -6.51
C LEU A 132 -5.33 4.99 -6.20
N TYR A 133 -5.75 3.96 -6.94
CA TYR A 133 -5.21 2.61 -6.77
C TYR A 133 -3.74 2.50 -7.14
N ILE A 134 -3.30 3.11 -8.24
CA ILE A 134 -1.89 3.11 -8.66
C ILE A 134 -1.00 3.68 -7.55
N GLY A 135 -1.37 4.86 -7.02
CA GLY A 135 -0.62 5.55 -5.98
C GLY A 135 -0.57 4.82 -4.64
N ASN A 136 -1.46 3.85 -4.40
CA ASN A 136 -1.52 3.07 -3.15
C ASN A 136 -1.17 1.58 -3.35
N THR A 137 -0.76 1.17 -4.56
CA THR A 137 -0.32 -0.19 -4.87
C THR A 137 1.04 -0.17 -5.54
N PHE A 138 1.16 -0.53 -6.82
CA PHE A 138 2.46 -0.69 -7.48
C PHE A 138 3.25 0.61 -7.61
N GLY A 139 2.59 1.78 -7.68
CA GLY A 139 3.29 3.06 -7.58
C GLY A 139 3.95 3.24 -6.20
N HIS A 140 3.28 2.80 -5.15
CA HIS A 140 3.77 2.86 -3.78
C HIS A 140 4.90 1.84 -3.53
N TYR A 141 4.74 0.60 -4.00
CA TYR A 141 5.79 -0.42 -3.91
C TYR A 141 7.06 0.02 -4.66
N ALA A 142 6.89 0.62 -5.85
CA ALA A 142 8.02 1.13 -6.63
C ALA A 142 8.73 2.30 -5.92
N MET A 143 8.00 3.15 -5.19
CA MET A 143 8.59 4.23 -4.39
C MET A 143 9.50 3.69 -3.29
N HIS A 144 9.09 2.61 -2.63
CA HIS A 144 9.81 2.04 -1.48
C HIS A 144 10.78 0.90 -1.82
N ARG A 145 10.71 0.34 -3.02
CA ARG A 145 11.64 -0.70 -3.48
C ARG A 145 13.12 -0.32 -3.28
N PRO A 146 13.58 0.89 -3.67
CA PRO A 146 14.98 1.27 -3.45
C PRO A 146 15.37 1.32 -1.97
N ASP A 147 14.44 1.61 -1.07
CA ASP A 147 14.70 1.64 0.37
C ASP A 147 15.00 0.24 0.91
N VAL A 148 14.17 -0.73 0.52
CA VAL A 148 14.31 -2.12 0.91
C VAL A 148 15.56 -2.75 0.28
N GLU A 149 15.82 -2.49 -1.00
CA GLU A 149 17.02 -2.99 -1.70
C GLU A 149 18.31 -2.49 -1.03
N ARG A 150 18.36 -1.21 -0.64
CA ARG A 150 19.50 -0.64 0.10
C ARG A 150 19.69 -1.31 1.46
N TYR A 151 18.60 -1.59 2.17
CA TYR A 151 18.66 -2.28 3.46
C TYR A 151 19.20 -3.70 3.30
N ILE A 152 18.69 -4.47 2.34
CA ILE A 152 19.14 -5.84 2.09
C ILE A 152 20.64 -5.86 1.76
N ALA A 153 21.11 -4.96 0.90
CA ALA A 153 22.53 -4.85 0.57
C ALA A 153 23.42 -4.46 1.77
N SER A 154 22.84 -3.91 2.85
CA SER A 154 23.57 -3.60 4.09
C SER A 154 23.64 -4.77 5.08
N LEU A 155 22.89 -5.85 4.82
CA LEU A 155 22.89 -7.07 5.63
C LEU A 155 23.93 -8.10 5.18
N GLU A 156 24.54 -7.89 4.00
CA GLU A 156 25.65 -8.68 3.44
C GLU A 156 27.02 -8.28 4.02
#